data_AF-A0A2T2R023-F1
#
_entry.id   AF-A0A2T2R023-F1
#
_cell.length_a   1.000
_cell.length_b   1.000
_cell.length_c   1.000
_cell.angle_alpha   90.00
_cell.angle_beta   90.00
_cell.angle_gamma   90.00
#
_symmetry.space_group_name_H-M   'P 1'
#
loop_
_entity.id
_entity.type
_entity.pdbx_description
1 polymer ?
#
loop_
_entity_poly.entity_id
_entity_poly.type
_entity_poly.pdbx_seq_one_letter_code
_entity_poly.pdbx_strand_id
1 'polypeptide(L)'
;MAGLNDHHKAAIQEKSSLESAFVEALYTAFTENLNPHLPALTGFVGLIEAAEDKDFGVLNEYNLARLPLSIVGADKVRYRTRIVDLLHESILSQHMSDLTQEKIKDVLKERGLGTLFQCSCGVVVGSCDDVQAYNGSEHHRDMDRLRSAIDADGNPVKIVGSTEQIPVQTMDLHHNGAEKRLFNRIDYLTRSADCGKTDYPWLDKEVGEFVQATQPTERVLA
;
A
#
# COMPACT_ATOMS: atom_id res chain seq x y z
N MET A 1 5.14 -13.18 1.69
CA MET A 1 4.06 -13.32 2.70
C MET A 1 2.93 -14.08 2.04
N ALA A 2 1.90 -14.45 2.81
CA ALA A 2 0.69 -15.00 2.23
C ALA A 2 -0.12 -13.90 1.48
N GLY A 3 -0.82 -14.24 0.40
CA GLY A 3 -1.88 -13.45 -0.23
C GLY A 3 -3.05 -13.22 0.73
N LEU A 4 -3.98 -12.33 0.37
CA LEU A 4 -5.19 -12.11 1.14
C LEU A 4 -6.07 -13.37 1.15
N ASN A 5 -6.73 -13.60 2.29
CA ASN A 5 -7.68 -14.69 2.51
C ASN A 5 -8.77 -14.24 3.49
N ASP A 6 -9.83 -15.04 3.64
CA ASP A 6 -10.99 -14.67 4.48
C ASP A 6 -10.65 -14.47 5.97
N HIS A 7 -9.59 -15.10 6.48
CA HIS A 7 -9.13 -14.86 7.84
C HIS A 7 -8.53 -13.46 7.99
N HIS A 8 -7.79 -12.98 6.99
CA HIS A 8 -7.30 -11.60 6.96
C HIS A 8 -8.47 -10.61 6.96
N LYS A 9 -9.49 -10.84 6.12
CA LYS A 9 -10.72 -10.02 6.08
C LYS A 9 -11.39 -9.96 7.45
N ALA A 10 -11.67 -11.10 8.05
CA ALA A 10 -12.35 -11.18 9.35
C ALA A 10 -11.55 -10.51 10.47
N ALA A 11 -10.24 -10.73 10.53
CA ALA A 11 -9.37 -10.11 11.52
C ALA A 11 -9.33 -8.58 11.37
N ILE A 12 -9.28 -8.06 10.14
CA ILE A 12 -9.30 -6.62 9.90
C ILE A 12 -10.66 -6.03 10.26
N GLN A 13 -11.78 -6.66 9.88
CA GLN A 13 -13.13 -6.23 10.24
C GLN A 13 -13.32 -6.11 11.77
N GLU A 14 -12.68 -6.97 12.55
CA GLU A 14 -12.74 -6.92 14.02
C GLU A 14 -11.91 -5.78 14.61
N LYS A 15 -10.80 -5.41 13.95
CA LYS A 15 -9.79 -4.49 14.50
C LYS A 15 -9.80 -3.09 13.89
N SER A 16 -10.44 -2.88 12.74
CA SER A 16 -10.63 -1.57 12.11
C SER A 16 -11.75 -0.77 12.78
N SER A 17 -11.68 0.56 12.69
CA SER A 17 -12.82 1.44 12.99
C SER A 17 -13.82 1.54 11.82
N LEU A 18 -13.43 1.08 10.64
CA LEU A 18 -14.26 1.07 9.43
C LEU A 18 -15.41 0.06 9.56
N GLU A 19 -16.53 0.37 8.89
CA GLU A 19 -17.68 -0.54 8.85
C GLU A 19 -17.31 -1.87 8.17
N SER A 20 -17.78 -2.99 8.72
CA SER A 20 -17.41 -4.32 8.25
C SER A 20 -17.77 -4.55 6.77
N ALA A 21 -18.91 -4.02 6.32
CA ALA A 21 -19.34 -4.10 4.92
C ALA A 21 -18.37 -3.37 3.98
N PHE A 22 -17.82 -2.24 4.42
CA PHE A 22 -16.84 -1.48 3.64
C PHE A 22 -15.49 -2.21 3.55
N VAL A 23 -15.03 -2.79 4.66
CA VAL A 23 -13.81 -3.63 4.65
C VAL A 23 -13.98 -4.85 3.74
N GLU A 24 -15.18 -5.44 3.70
CA GLU A 24 -15.49 -6.53 2.77
C GLU A 24 -15.45 -6.09 1.31
N ALA A 25 -16.08 -4.96 0.96
CA ALA A 25 -16.03 -4.40 -0.38
C ALA A 25 -14.58 -4.10 -0.81
N LEU A 26 -13.77 -3.52 0.08
CA LEU A 26 -12.37 -3.23 -0.18
C LEU A 26 -11.55 -4.51 -0.37
N TYR A 27 -11.72 -5.51 0.49
CA TYR A 27 -11.10 -6.83 0.33
C TYR A 27 -11.45 -7.44 -1.03
N THR A 28 -12.74 -7.45 -1.40
CA THR A 28 -13.19 -7.96 -2.70
C THR A 28 -12.53 -7.22 -3.85
N ALA A 29 -12.47 -5.88 -3.81
CA ALA A 29 -11.80 -5.08 -4.84
C ALA A 29 -10.32 -5.44 -5.00
N PHE A 30 -9.60 -5.70 -3.89
CA PHE A 30 -8.21 -6.15 -3.92
C PHE A 30 -8.06 -7.56 -4.49
N THR A 31 -9.02 -8.46 -4.22
CA THR A 31 -8.94 -9.88 -4.57
C THR A 31 -9.62 -10.25 -5.89
N GLU A 32 -10.32 -9.32 -6.55
CA GLU A 32 -11.09 -9.59 -7.77
C GLU A 32 -10.19 -9.89 -8.98
N ASN A 33 -9.14 -9.09 -9.17
CA ASN A 33 -8.24 -9.19 -10.34
C ASN A 33 -6.80 -9.56 -9.97
N LEU A 34 -6.39 -9.23 -8.75
CA LEU A 34 -5.12 -9.60 -8.16
C LEU A 34 -5.40 -10.25 -6.81
N ASN A 35 -4.37 -10.67 -6.09
CA ASN A 35 -4.50 -10.94 -4.67
C ASN A 35 -3.18 -10.58 -3.97
N PRO A 36 -3.06 -9.32 -3.48
CA PRO A 36 -1.83 -8.85 -2.82
C PRO A 36 -1.59 -9.53 -1.48
N HIS A 37 -0.43 -9.24 -0.89
CA HIS A 37 -0.19 -9.60 0.50
C HIS A 37 -0.95 -8.69 1.48
N LEU A 38 -1.15 -9.21 2.70
CA LEU A 38 -1.80 -8.53 3.83
C LEU A 38 -1.43 -7.04 4.02
N PRO A 39 -0.16 -6.62 3.90
CA PRO A 39 0.23 -5.22 4.07
C PRO A 39 -0.49 -4.25 3.13
N ALA A 40 -0.89 -4.67 1.92
CA ALA A 40 -1.62 -3.79 1.01
C ALA A 40 -2.99 -3.39 1.59
N LEU A 41 -3.76 -4.37 2.06
CA LEU A 41 -5.09 -4.13 2.63
C LEU A 41 -5.00 -3.35 3.95
N THR A 42 -4.09 -3.73 4.86
CA THR A 42 -3.91 -3.01 6.12
C THR A 42 -3.37 -1.60 5.91
N GLY A 43 -2.52 -1.40 4.89
CA GLY A 43 -2.05 -0.10 4.45
C GLY A 43 -3.19 0.82 4.02
N PHE A 44 -4.11 0.33 3.19
CA PHE A 44 -5.29 1.09 2.76
C PHE A 44 -6.26 1.35 3.90
N VAL A 45 -6.56 0.35 4.73
CA VAL A 45 -7.43 0.54 5.91
C VAL A 45 -6.86 1.61 6.83
N GLY A 46 -5.58 1.52 7.19
CA GLY A 46 -4.95 2.54 8.05
C GLY A 46 -4.94 3.93 7.43
N LEU A 47 -4.75 4.01 6.10
CA LEU A 47 -4.75 5.28 5.37
C LEU A 47 -6.15 5.92 5.32
N ILE A 48 -7.20 5.12 5.18
CA ILE A 48 -8.59 5.58 5.21
C ILE A 48 -8.98 6.04 6.62
N GLU A 49 -8.64 5.26 7.66
CA GLU A 49 -8.86 5.65 9.05
C GLU A 49 -8.18 6.99 9.37
N ALA A 50 -6.93 7.18 8.93
CA ALA A 50 -6.23 8.45 9.10
C ALA A 50 -6.91 9.62 8.36
N ALA A 51 -7.49 9.38 7.18
CA ALA A 51 -8.23 10.39 6.44
C ALA A 51 -9.55 10.76 7.13
N GLU A 52 -10.31 9.78 7.63
CA GLU A 52 -11.54 9.99 8.39
C GLU A 52 -11.28 10.71 9.73
N ASP A 53 -10.16 10.40 10.39
CA ASP A 53 -9.70 11.04 11.64
C ASP A 53 -9.03 12.42 11.41
N LYS A 54 -8.84 12.83 10.15
CA LYS A 54 -8.15 14.06 9.74
C LYS A 54 -6.70 14.15 10.22
N ASP A 55 -6.01 13.02 10.35
CA ASP A 55 -4.59 12.93 10.73
C ASP A 55 -3.68 12.99 9.49
N PHE A 56 -3.69 14.13 8.81
CA PHE A 56 -3.16 14.30 7.45
C PHE A 56 -1.64 14.45 7.32
N GLY A 57 -0.94 14.71 8.42
CA GLY A 57 0.52 14.79 8.43
C GLY A 57 1.10 15.77 7.41
N VAL A 58 2.03 15.32 6.56
CA VAL A 58 2.78 16.11 5.58
C VAL A 58 1.86 16.82 4.58
N LEU A 59 0.70 16.23 4.25
CA LEU A 59 -0.26 16.82 3.32
C LEU A 59 -1.45 17.50 4.03
N ASN A 60 -1.25 17.97 5.27
CA ASN A 60 -2.30 18.65 6.03
C ASN A 60 -2.90 19.87 5.32
N GLU A 61 -2.12 20.64 4.56
CA GLU A 61 -2.62 21.79 3.79
C GLU A 61 -3.59 21.40 2.67
N TYR A 62 -3.56 20.14 2.23
CA TYR A 62 -4.46 19.57 1.22
C TYR A 62 -5.57 18.73 1.83
N ASN A 63 -5.64 18.55 3.16
CA ASN A 63 -6.55 17.62 3.83
C ASN A 63 -6.40 16.16 3.35
N LEU A 64 -5.16 15.72 3.09
CA LEU A 64 -4.89 14.38 2.55
C LEU A 64 -4.05 13.56 3.52
N ALA A 65 -4.40 12.30 3.70
CA ALA A 65 -3.53 11.32 4.34
C ALA A 65 -2.59 10.71 3.28
N ARG A 66 -1.32 10.54 3.63
CA ARG A 66 -0.29 10.01 2.73
C ARG A 66 0.41 8.81 3.34
N LEU A 67 0.53 7.74 2.57
CA LEU A 67 1.34 6.57 2.87
C LEU A 67 2.61 6.56 2.01
N PRO A 68 3.75 7.05 2.51
CA PRO A 68 5.00 7.00 1.77
C PRO A 68 5.58 5.57 1.78
N LEU A 69 6.00 5.06 0.61
CA LEU A 69 6.60 3.72 0.46
C LEU A 69 8.12 3.70 0.72
N SER A 70 8.66 4.80 1.25
CA SER A 70 10.04 4.99 1.72
C SER A 70 10.08 6.29 2.51
N ILE A 71 10.92 6.38 3.54
CA ILE A 71 11.11 7.62 4.31
C ILE A 71 12.44 8.25 3.88
N VAL A 72 12.39 9.40 3.22
CA VAL A 72 13.55 10.08 2.66
C VAL A 72 14.12 11.05 3.71
N GLY A 73 15.37 10.81 4.11
CA GLY A 73 16.13 11.69 4.98
C GLY A 73 16.77 12.87 4.24
N ALA A 74 17.14 13.92 4.98
CA ALA A 74 17.88 15.08 4.46
C ALA A 74 19.30 14.71 3.94
N ASP A 75 19.81 13.55 4.34
CA ASP A 75 21.02 12.90 3.82
C ASP A 75 20.79 12.16 2.49
N LYS A 76 19.57 12.24 1.93
CA LYS A 76 19.11 11.52 0.73
C LYS A 76 19.05 10.00 0.90
N VAL A 77 19.22 9.47 2.10
CA VAL A 77 19.07 8.04 2.39
C VAL A 77 17.59 7.69 2.49
N ARG A 78 17.21 6.52 1.96
CA ARG A 78 15.85 5.99 2.06
C ARG A 78 15.76 5.03 3.24
N TYR A 79 15.07 5.44 4.29
CA TYR A 79 14.84 4.65 5.49
C TYR A 79 13.57 3.80 5.35
N ARG A 80 13.63 2.55 5.80
CA ARG A 80 12.48 1.65 5.85
C ARG A 80 12.46 0.93 7.19
N THR A 81 11.32 0.99 7.88
CA THR A 81 11.00 0.00 8.90
C THR A 81 10.55 -1.28 8.21
N ARG A 82 10.45 -2.40 8.96
CA ARG A 82 9.92 -3.66 8.41
C ARG A 82 8.58 -3.48 7.70
N ILE A 83 7.66 -2.70 8.27
CA ILE A 83 6.34 -2.50 7.66
C ILE A 83 6.41 -1.66 6.38
N VAL A 84 7.27 -0.63 6.33
CA VAL A 84 7.47 0.18 5.12
C VAL A 84 8.04 -0.67 3.98
N ASP A 85 8.95 -1.58 4.27
CA ASP A 85 9.54 -2.48 3.27
C ASP A 85 8.50 -3.46 2.69
N LEU A 86 7.68 -4.06 3.57
CA LEU A 86 6.57 -4.93 3.15
C LEU A 86 5.50 -4.19 2.34
N LEU A 87 5.19 -2.95 2.71
CA LEU A 87 4.29 -2.08 1.97
C LEU A 87 4.85 -1.70 0.61
N HIS A 88 6.15 -1.41 0.53
CA HIS A 88 6.83 -1.09 -0.71
C HIS A 88 6.68 -2.23 -1.72
N GLU A 89 6.96 -3.47 -1.32
CA GLU A 89 6.78 -4.65 -2.18
C GLU A 89 5.31 -4.86 -2.58
N SER A 90 4.41 -4.79 -1.60
CA SER A 90 2.99 -5.14 -1.80
C SER A 90 2.24 -4.09 -2.63
N ILE A 91 2.42 -2.80 -2.32
CA ILE A 91 1.72 -1.71 -3.01
C ILE A 91 2.29 -1.50 -4.41
N LEU A 92 3.61 -1.59 -4.61
CA LEU A 92 4.18 -1.52 -5.97
C LEU A 92 3.65 -2.62 -6.89
N SER A 93 3.37 -3.83 -6.37
CA SER A 93 2.71 -4.85 -7.19
C SER A 93 1.30 -4.46 -7.65
N GLN A 94 0.59 -3.63 -6.86
CA GLN A 94 -0.75 -3.12 -7.18
C GLN A 94 -0.72 -1.95 -8.18
N HIS A 95 0.37 -1.17 -8.18
CA HIS A 95 0.59 -0.15 -9.21
C HIS A 95 0.60 -0.74 -10.64
N MET A 96 0.79 -2.04 -10.79
CA MET A 96 0.84 -2.73 -12.09
C MET A 96 -0.53 -3.17 -12.63
N SER A 97 -1.65 -2.97 -11.91
CA SER A 97 -2.99 -3.35 -12.37
C SER A 97 -3.96 -2.17 -12.33
N ASP A 98 -4.22 -1.57 -13.49
CA ASP A 98 -5.24 -0.53 -13.67
C ASP A 98 -6.64 -1.04 -13.26
N LEU A 99 -6.96 -2.30 -13.57
CA LEU A 99 -8.24 -2.93 -13.22
C LEU A 99 -8.45 -2.96 -11.69
N THR A 100 -7.43 -3.34 -10.94
CA THR A 100 -7.52 -3.38 -9.47
C THR A 100 -7.62 -1.98 -8.87
N GLN A 101 -6.86 -1.03 -9.41
CA GLN A 101 -6.92 0.37 -8.96
C GLN A 101 -8.29 0.99 -9.20
N GLU A 102 -8.92 0.76 -10.35
CA GLU A 102 -10.28 1.25 -10.62
C GLU A 102 -11.31 0.64 -9.67
N LYS A 103 -11.22 -0.66 -9.37
CA LYS A 103 -12.10 -1.29 -8.38
C LYS A 103 -11.94 -0.69 -6.97
N ILE A 104 -10.71 -0.44 -6.54
CA ILE A 104 -10.45 0.24 -5.27
C ILE A 104 -11.04 1.65 -5.28
N LYS A 105 -10.80 2.42 -6.36
CA LYS A 105 -11.35 3.78 -6.51
C LYS A 105 -12.88 3.78 -6.45
N ASP A 106 -13.54 2.83 -7.08
CA ASP A 106 -15.00 2.75 -7.08
C ASP A 106 -15.55 2.49 -5.68
N VAL A 107 -14.94 1.56 -4.91
CA VAL A 107 -15.30 1.33 -3.50
C VAL A 107 -15.09 2.59 -2.66
N LEU A 108 -13.98 3.32 -2.85
CA LEU A 108 -13.69 4.55 -2.10
C LEU A 108 -14.70 5.67 -2.41
N LYS A 109 -15.13 5.81 -3.68
CA LYS A 109 -16.10 6.83 -4.11
C LYS A 109 -17.44 6.70 -3.39
N GLU A 110 -17.85 5.48 -2.99
CA GLU A 110 -19.08 5.27 -2.22
C GLU A 110 -19.07 6.00 -0.87
N ARG A 111 -17.88 6.34 -0.36
CA ARG A 111 -17.67 7.15 0.85
C ARG A 111 -17.24 8.60 0.56
N GLY A 112 -17.29 9.03 -0.69
CA GLY A 112 -16.79 10.35 -1.10
C GLY A 112 -15.27 10.49 -1.03
N LEU A 113 -14.55 9.37 -0.93
CA LEU A 113 -13.09 9.34 -0.86
C LEU A 113 -12.48 9.14 -2.26
N GLY A 114 -11.42 9.90 -2.53
CA GLY A 114 -10.54 9.72 -3.67
C GLY A 114 -9.24 9.06 -3.25
N THR A 115 -8.53 8.48 -4.23
CA THR A 115 -7.16 8.00 -4.04
C THR A 115 -6.28 8.32 -5.23
N LEU A 116 -5.00 8.56 -4.97
CA LEU A 116 -3.97 8.73 -5.98
C LEU A 116 -2.81 7.77 -5.70
N PHE A 117 -2.53 6.93 -6.70
CA PHE A 117 -1.39 6.03 -6.72
C PHE A 117 -0.20 6.74 -7.38
N GLN A 118 0.87 7.00 -6.63
CA GLN A 118 2.07 7.67 -7.12
C GLN A 118 3.29 6.74 -7.02
N CYS A 119 3.87 6.33 -8.16
CA CYS A 119 4.96 5.34 -8.21
C CYS A 119 6.14 5.63 -7.27
N SER A 120 6.57 6.89 -7.16
CA SER A 120 7.67 7.31 -6.28
C SER A 120 7.20 7.93 -4.96
N CYS A 121 5.94 8.38 -4.85
CA CYS A 121 5.43 9.15 -3.70
C CYS A 121 4.53 8.34 -2.74
N GLY A 122 4.10 7.16 -3.17
CA GLY A 122 3.26 6.23 -2.43
C GLY A 122 1.77 6.36 -2.75
N VAL A 123 0.92 6.25 -1.74
CA VAL A 123 -0.53 6.33 -1.90
C VAL A 123 -1.08 7.51 -1.10
N VAL A 124 -2.01 8.24 -1.70
CA VAL A 124 -2.71 9.35 -1.06
C VAL A 124 -4.21 9.06 -1.02
N VAL A 125 -4.88 9.41 0.08
CA VAL A 125 -6.34 9.30 0.25
C VAL A 125 -6.86 10.56 0.94
N GLY A 126 -8.04 11.00 0.52
CA GLY A 126 -8.80 12.10 1.13
C GLY A 126 -10.13 12.26 0.39
N SER A 127 -10.77 13.43 0.45
CA SER A 127 -11.97 13.66 -0.36
C SER A 127 -11.64 13.64 -1.86
N CYS A 128 -12.60 13.30 -2.71
CA CYS A 128 -12.42 13.35 -4.16
C CYS A 128 -11.92 14.72 -4.64
N ASP A 129 -12.48 15.80 -4.09
CA ASP A 129 -12.13 17.17 -4.45
C ASP A 129 -10.69 17.54 -4.02
N ASP A 130 -10.31 17.15 -2.80
CA ASP A 130 -8.96 17.40 -2.28
C ASP A 130 -7.89 16.63 -3.08
N VAL A 131 -8.16 15.36 -3.41
CA VAL A 131 -7.27 14.54 -4.24
C VAL A 131 -7.13 15.14 -5.63
N GLN A 132 -8.22 15.63 -6.22
CA GLN A 132 -8.18 16.30 -7.52
C GLN A 132 -7.39 17.61 -7.46
N ALA A 133 -7.58 18.43 -6.41
CA ALA A 133 -6.86 19.68 -6.23
C ALA A 133 -5.35 19.46 -6.03
N TYR A 134 -4.98 18.42 -5.31
CA TYR A 134 -3.58 18.04 -5.11
C TYR A 134 -2.96 17.45 -6.39
N ASN A 135 -3.70 16.64 -7.14
CA ASN A 135 -3.18 15.97 -8.33
C ASN A 135 -2.83 16.97 -9.46
N GLY A 136 -1.54 17.28 -9.54
CA GLY A 136 -0.98 18.16 -10.57
C GLY A 136 -0.70 19.56 -10.05
N SER A 137 -0.91 19.80 -8.75
CA SER A 137 -0.41 20.97 -8.02
C SER A 137 1.12 21.07 -8.08
N GLU A 138 1.64 22.25 -7.77
CA GLU A 138 3.09 22.48 -7.65
C GLU A 138 3.72 21.55 -6.60
N HIS A 139 3.08 21.40 -5.43
CA HIS A 139 3.55 20.52 -4.37
C HIS A 139 3.63 19.05 -4.81
N HIS A 140 2.60 18.54 -5.52
CA HIS A 140 2.64 17.19 -6.09
C HIS A 140 3.85 17.03 -7.03
N ARG A 141 4.03 17.97 -7.98
CA ARG A 141 5.12 17.90 -8.96
C ARG A 141 6.49 17.99 -8.31
N ASP A 142 6.65 18.83 -7.29
CA ASP A 142 7.92 18.99 -6.59
C ASP A 142 8.31 17.75 -5.78
N MET A 143 7.35 17.16 -5.06
CA MET A 143 7.60 15.91 -4.34
C MET A 143 7.94 14.77 -5.29
N ASP A 144 7.21 14.62 -6.40
CA ASP A 144 7.46 13.58 -7.39
C ASP A 144 8.86 13.76 -8.01
N ARG A 145 9.19 14.98 -8.45
CA ARG A 145 10.51 15.31 -9.00
C ARG A 145 11.64 14.99 -8.01
N LEU A 146 11.49 15.40 -6.75
CA LEU A 146 12.52 15.19 -5.74
C LEU A 146 12.72 13.69 -5.46
N ARG A 147 11.64 12.94 -5.32
CA ARG A 147 11.70 11.49 -5.03
C ARG A 147 12.24 10.71 -6.22
N SER A 148 11.80 11.01 -7.43
CA SER A 148 12.35 10.39 -8.64
C SER A 148 13.84 10.69 -8.81
N ALA A 149 14.31 11.90 -8.48
CA ALA A 149 15.73 12.21 -8.51
C ALA A 149 16.53 11.39 -7.47
N ILE A 150 16.01 11.25 -6.25
CA ILE A 150 16.65 10.46 -5.19
C ILE A 150 16.70 8.97 -5.55
N ASP A 151 15.64 8.44 -6.17
CA ASP A 151 15.60 7.06 -6.65
C ASP A 151 16.56 6.84 -7.84
N ALA A 152 16.63 7.79 -8.78
CA ALA A 152 17.51 7.73 -9.95
C ALA A 152 19.01 7.81 -9.58
N ASP A 153 19.35 8.55 -8.53
CA ASP A 153 20.70 8.63 -7.98
C ASP A 153 21.17 7.31 -7.33
N GLY A 154 20.29 6.31 -7.22
CA GLY A 154 20.62 5.01 -6.62
C GLY A 154 20.92 5.10 -5.13
N ASN A 155 20.39 6.11 -4.44
CA ASN A 155 20.67 6.36 -3.03
C ASN A 155 20.35 5.13 -2.16
N PRO A 156 21.17 4.85 -1.15
CA PRO A 156 21.07 3.62 -0.38
C PRO A 156 19.75 3.53 0.38
N VAL A 157 19.28 2.29 0.55
CA VAL A 157 18.16 1.96 1.44
C VAL A 157 18.73 1.45 2.75
N LYS A 158 18.29 2.03 3.88
CA LYS A 158 18.68 1.61 5.22
C LYS A 158 17.47 1.06 5.98
N ILE A 159 17.58 -0.19 6.40
CA ILE A 159 16.59 -0.81 7.27
C ILE A 159 16.81 -0.32 8.71
N VAL A 160 15.75 0.16 9.33
CA VAL A 160 15.71 0.61 10.73
C VAL A 160 14.64 -0.15 11.51
N GLY A 161 14.82 -0.31 12.81
CA GLY A 161 13.83 -0.99 13.66
C GLY A 161 12.54 -0.19 13.83
N SER A 162 12.64 1.15 13.85
CA SER A 162 11.50 2.06 14.00
C SER A 162 11.81 3.44 13.41
N THR A 163 10.78 4.27 13.23
CA THR A 163 10.94 5.62 12.64
C THR A 163 11.74 6.57 13.55
N GLU A 164 11.79 6.32 14.86
CA GLU A 164 12.57 7.09 15.83
C GLU A 164 14.08 6.84 15.74
N GLN A 165 14.50 5.76 15.08
CA GLN A 165 15.92 5.45 14.87
C GLN A 165 16.54 6.20 13.68
N ILE A 166 15.73 6.98 12.95
CA ILE A 166 16.20 7.78 11.82
C ILE A 166 16.94 9.00 12.39
N PRO A 167 18.25 9.16 12.10
CA PRO A 167 19.09 10.15 12.78
C PRO A 167 19.01 11.57 12.18
N VAL A 168 18.22 11.75 11.11
CA VAL A 168 18.13 12.97 10.31
C VAL A 168 16.68 13.41 10.18
N GLN A 169 16.48 14.69 9.87
CA GLN A 169 15.17 15.18 9.45
C GLN A 169 14.74 14.50 8.15
N THR A 170 13.43 14.32 7.98
CA THR A 170 12.86 13.62 6.83
C THR A 170 11.79 14.48 6.17
N MET A 171 11.60 14.31 4.86
CA MET A 171 10.48 14.97 4.16
C MET A 171 9.13 14.26 4.33
N ASP A 172 9.13 13.06 4.94
CA ASP A 172 7.95 12.17 4.96
C ASP A 172 7.35 11.95 6.34
N LEU A 173 8.06 12.32 7.41
CA LEU A 173 7.52 12.28 8.76
C LEU A 173 7.15 13.69 9.20
N HIS A 174 5.86 13.93 9.37
CA HIS A 174 5.35 15.21 9.82
C HIS A 174 5.72 15.49 11.29
N HIS A 175 5.89 16.76 11.64
CA HIS A 175 6.29 17.18 12.97
C HIS A 175 5.31 16.79 14.08
N ASN A 176 4.01 16.65 13.77
CA ASN A 176 3.00 16.17 14.72
C ASN A 176 2.98 14.64 14.90
N GLY A 177 3.79 13.89 14.14
CA GLY A 177 3.88 12.43 14.20
C GLY A 177 2.75 11.64 13.53
N ALA A 178 1.98 12.24 12.62
CA ALA A 178 0.87 11.58 11.91
C ALA A 178 1.30 10.31 11.17
N GLU A 179 2.33 10.37 10.32
CA GLU A 179 2.78 9.20 9.55
C GLU A 179 3.33 8.11 10.45
N LYS A 180 3.92 8.49 11.58
CA LYS A 180 4.35 7.52 12.60
C LYS A 180 3.15 6.77 13.19
N ARG A 181 2.06 7.48 13.53
CA ARG A 181 0.82 6.83 14.00
C ARG A 181 0.21 5.95 12.92
N LEU A 182 0.18 6.42 11.67
CA LEU A 182 -0.25 5.63 10.52
C LEU A 182 0.56 4.33 10.38
N PHE A 183 1.88 4.39 10.36
CA PHE A 183 2.72 3.19 10.26
C PHE A 183 2.53 2.24 11.45
N ASN A 184 2.41 2.77 12.66
CA ASN A 184 2.13 1.95 13.84
C ASN A 184 0.76 1.27 13.75
N ARG A 185 -0.24 1.97 13.22
CA ARG A 185 -1.59 1.43 13.00
C ARG A 185 -1.57 0.31 11.96
N ILE A 186 -0.87 0.51 10.84
CA ILE A 186 -0.73 -0.50 9.79
C ILE A 186 0.04 -1.73 10.32
N ASP A 187 1.13 -1.54 11.06
CA ASP A 187 1.89 -2.66 11.67
C ASP A 187 1.02 -3.43 12.67
N TYR A 188 0.24 -2.74 13.50
CA TYR A 188 -0.72 -3.37 14.41
C TYR A 188 -1.75 -4.23 13.67
N LEU A 189 -2.40 -3.69 12.63
CA LEU A 189 -3.38 -4.42 11.83
C LEU A 189 -2.74 -5.64 11.15
N THR A 190 -1.55 -5.45 10.57
CA THR A 190 -0.82 -6.51 9.86
C THR A 190 -0.45 -7.65 10.80
N ARG A 191 0.11 -7.36 11.97
CA ARG A 191 0.47 -8.40 12.95
C ARG A 191 -0.75 -9.10 13.55
N SER A 192 -1.85 -8.37 13.73
CA SER A 192 -3.08 -8.93 14.30
C SER A 192 -3.79 -9.87 13.34
N ALA A 193 -3.62 -9.66 12.03
CA ALA A 193 -4.23 -10.47 10.98
C ALA A 193 -3.27 -11.54 10.41
N ASP A 194 -1.99 -11.53 10.74
CA ASP A 194 -1.04 -12.53 10.25
C ASP A 194 -1.36 -13.91 10.82
N CYS A 195 -1.78 -14.83 9.94
CA CYS A 195 -2.29 -16.14 10.32
C CYS A 195 -1.45 -17.33 9.79
N GLY A 196 -0.36 -17.07 9.06
CA GLY A 196 0.54 -18.10 8.54
C GLY A 196 -0.10 -19.12 7.59
N LYS A 197 -1.24 -18.79 6.96
CA LYS A 197 -1.99 -19.68 6.07
C LYS A 197 -1.58 -19.54 4.61
N THR A 198 -1.71 -20.63 3.86
CA THR A 198 -1.26 -20.75 2.46
C THR A 198 -2.23 -20.13 1.47
N ASP A 199 -1.65 -19.64 0.36
CA ASP A 199 -2.24 -18.59 -0.47
C ASP A 199 -3.33 -19.02 -1.42
N TYR A 200 -3.26 -20.22 -1.97
CA TYR A 200 -4.18 -20.64 -3.01
C TYR A 200 -4.22 -22.16 -3.05
N PRO A 201 -5.26 -22.80 -2.48
CA PRO A 201 -5.43 -24.25 -2.63
C PRO A 201 -5.52 -24.69 -4.10
N TRP A 202 -5.85 -23.76 -5.01
CA TRP A 202 -6.00 -23.99 -6.44
C TRP A 202 -4.73 -23.69 -7.26
N LEU A 203 -3.77 -22.91 -6.77
CA LEU A 203 -2.62 -22.45 -7.57
C LEU A 203 -1.71 -23.61 -7.96
N ASP A 204 -1.46 -24.56 -7.06
CA ASP A 204 -0.65 -25.74 -7.37
C ASP A 204 -1.26 -26.55 -8.51
N LYS A 205 -2.59 -26.61 -8.58
CA LYS A 205 -3.33 -27.27 -9.66
C LYS A 205 -3.16 -26.52 -10.98
N GLU A 206 -3.38 -25.20 -10.99
CA GLU A 206 -3.26 -24.39 -12.21
C GLU A 206 -1.82 -24.30 -12.73
N VAL A 207 -0.83 -24.18 -11.85
CA VAL A 207 0.59 -24.26 -12.21
C VAL A 207 0.90 -25.64 -12.78
N GLY A 208 0.37 -26.70 -12.17
CA GLY A 208 0.48 -28.06 -12.69
C GLY A 208 -0.10 -28.21 -14.09
N GLU A 209 -1.31 -27.69 -14.33
CA GLU A 209 -1.98 -27.69 -15.64
C GLU A 209 -1.18 -26.89 -16.68
N PHE A 210 -0.66 -25.72 -16.32
CA PHE A 210 0.20 -24.91 -17.19
C PHE A 210 1.50 -25.64 -17.56
N VAL A 211 2.18 -26.22 -16.56
CA VAL A 211 3.42 -26.99 -16.79
C VAL A 211 3.13 -28.17 -17.71
N GLN A 212 2.03 -28.90 -17.49
CA GLN A 212 1.64 -30.02 -18.35
C GLN A 212 1.32 -29.58 -19.79
N ALA A 213 0.63 -28.45 -19.96
CA ALA A 213 0.29 -27.90 -21.27
C ALA A 213 1.52 -27.36 -22.04
N THR A 214 2.61 -27.05 -21.34
CA THR A 214 3.85 -26.51 -21.92
C THR A 214 4.97 -27.53 -22.06
N GLN A 215 4.79 -28.78 -21.61
CA GLN A 215 5.73 -29.84 -21.92
C GLN A 215 5.74 -30.10 -23.44
N PRO A 216 6.92 -30.15 -24.08
CA PRO A 216 7.00 -30.48 -25.49
C PRO A 216 6.33 -31.83 -25.71
N THR A 217 5.34 -31.89 -26.59
CA THR A 217 4.86 -33.18 -27.08
C THR A 217 6.05 -33.83 -27.77
N GLU A 218 6.63 -34.86 -27.17
CA GLU A 218 7.56 -35.73 -27.88
C GLU A 218 6.79 -36.19 -29.13
N ARG A 219 7.15 -35.61 -30.28
CA ARG A 219 6.76 -36.18 -31.56
C ARG A 219 7.36 -37.57 -31.55
N VAL A 220 6.51 -38.55 -31.28
CA VAL A 220 6.74 -39.96 -31.59
C VAL A 220 7.18 -39.98 -33.04
N LEU A 221 8.50 -40.09 -33.25
CA LEU A 221 9.04 -40.45 -34.55
C LEU A 221 8.64 -41.90 -34.76
N ALA A 222 7.64 -42.07 -35.61
CA ALA A 222 7.24 -43.34 -36.20
C ALA A 222 8.38 -43.95 -37.02
#